data_AF-A0A060BVJ7-F1
#
_entry.id   AF-A0A060BVJ7-F1
#
_cell.length_a   1.000
_cell.length_b   1.000
_cell.length_c   1.000
_cell.angle_alpha   90.00
_cell.angle_beta   90.00
_cell.angle_gamma   90.00
#
_symmetry.space_group_name_H-M   'P 1'
#
loop_
_entity.id
_entity.type
_entity.pdbx_description
1 polymer ?
#
loop_
_entity_poly.entity_id
_entity_poly.type
_entity_poly.pdbx_seq_one_letter_code
_entity_poly.pdbx_strand_id
1 'polypeptide(L)'
;ATGCVVGVVNAAKLVKVRSDPLLCNALTQCDLLLADGQSVVWASRLLGRPLPERVTGIDLFEELLALAHAENKSVYLLGATPQVMARLREELDRRFPGLRIAGARDGYFKDRDVADIAADIKAAAPDMLFLGMTSPKKELFLARYGSSLDVPVLHGVGGSFDI
;
A
#
# COMPACT_ATOMS: atom_id res chain seq x y z
N ALA A 1 -8.78 -10.45 14.04
CA ALA A 1 -9.10 -9.01 13.88
C ALA A 1 -8.94 -8.70 12.40
N THR A 2 -9.88 -8.01 11.78
CA THR A 2 -9.73 -7.55 10.39
C THR A 2 -8.58 -6.55 10.32
N GLY A 3 -7.67 -6.73 9.36
CA GLY A 3 -6.53 -5.83 9.15
C GLY A 3 -6.95 -4.41 8.79
N CYS A 4 -6.10 -3.43 9.12
CA CYS A 4 -6.30 -2.02 8.77
C CYS A 4 -5.80 -1.77 7.34
N VAL A 5 -6.71 -1.39 6.45
CA VAL A 5 -6.42 -1.05 5.06
C VAL A 5 -6.18 0.46 4.94
N VAL A 6 -4.94 0.82 4.60
CA VAL A 6 -4.52 2.21 4.39
C VAL A 6 -4.43 2.51 2.90
N GLY A 7 -5.37 3.30 2.41
CA GLY A 7 -5.39 3.87 1.08
C GLY A 7 -4.84 5.30 1.04
N VAL A 8 -4.59 5.77 -0.17
CA VAL A 8 -4.01 7.10 -0.43
C VAL A 8 -4.77 7.75 -1.57
N VAL A 9 -5.17 9.01 -1.41
CA VAL A 9 -5.92 9.76 -2.42
C VAL A 9 -5.22 11.05 -2.81
N ASN A 10 -5.10 11.28 -4.12
CA ASN A 10 -4.58 12.51 -4.71
C ASN A 10 -5.58 13.07 -5.73
N ALA A 11 -5.32 14.26 -6.27
CA ALA A 11 -6.22 14.91 -7.23
C ALA A 11 -6.52 14.02 -8.46
N ALA A 12 -5.53 13.31 -9.00
CA ALA A 12 -5.74 12.43 -10.14
C ALA A 12 -6.72 11.28 -9.81
N LYS A 13 -6.59 10.68 -8.62
CA LYS A 13 -7.54 9.65 -8.16
C LYS A 13 -8.93 10.24 -7.92
N LEU A 14 -9.04 11.43 -7.34
CA LEU A 14 -10.34 12.12 -7.14
C LEU A 14 -11.07 12.41 -8.45
N VAL A 15 -10.34 12.72 -9.52
CA VAL A 15 -10.95 12.85 -10.86
C VAL A 15 -11.38 11.47 -11.38
N LYS A 16 -10.51 10.46 -11.25
CA LYS A 16 -10.76 9.11 -11.80
C LYS A 16 -11.94 8.39 -11.15
N VAL A 17 -12.15 8.54 -9.84
CA VAL A 17 -13.28 7.90 -9.14
C VAL A 17 -14.65 8.35 -9.68
N ARG A 18 -14.73 9.50 -10.35
CA ARG A 18 -15.99 9.98 -10.96
C ARG A 18 -16.47 9.10 -12.11
N SER A 19 -15.56 8.41 -12.79
CA SER A 19 -15.85 7.54 -13.93
C SER A 19 -15.48 6.07 -13.70
N ASP A 20 -14.99 5.74 -12.50
CA ASP A 20 -14.55 4.38 -12.12
C ASP A 20 -15.21 3.97 -10.80
N PRO A 21 -16.43 3.39 -10.85
CA PRO A 21 -17.16 2.99 -9.65
C PRO A 21 -16.44 1.92 -8.82
N LEU A 22 -15.64 1.06 -9.45
CA LEU A 22 -14.87 0.03 -8.76
C LEU A 22 -13.76 0.66 -7.92
N LEU A 23 -13.02 1.63 -8.47
CA LEU A 23 -12.03 2.38 -7.72
C LEU A 23 -12.68 3.19 -6.59
N CYS A 24 -13.82 3.83 -6.85
CA CYS A 24 -14.56 4.58 -5.83
C CYS A 24 -14.90 3.68 -4.65
N ASN A 25 -15.54 2.53 -4.92
CA ASN A 25 -15.93 1.57 -3.89
C ASN A 25 -14.71 1.05 -3.10
N ALA A 26 -13.64 0.69 -3.80
CA ALA A 26 -12.41 0.20 -3.17
C ALA A 26 -11.78 1.23 -2.22
N LEU A 27 -11.77 2.51 -2.60
CA LEU A 27 -11.25 3.57 -1.74
C LEU A 27 -12.16 3.83 -0.53
N THR A 28 -13.48 3.85 -0.73
CA THR A 28 -14.44 4.07 0.38
C THR A 28 -14.48 2.93 1.40
N GLN A 29 -13.92 1.77 1.05
CA GLN A 29 -13.80 0.61 1.93
C GLN A 29 -12.47 0.57 2.71
N CYS A 30 -11.55 1.49 2.48
CA CYS A 30 -10.34 1.61 3.31
C CYS A 30 -10.68 2.12 4.72
N ASP A 31 -10.01 1.58 5.73
CA ASP A 31 -10.13 2.06 7.12
C ASP A 31 -9.50 3.45 7.30
N LEU A 32 -8.44 3.72 6.54
CA LEU A 32 -7.76 5.01 6.52
C LEU A 32 -7.48 5.45 5.08
N LEU A 33 -7.87 6.68 4.74
CA LEU A 33 -7.53 7.32 3.46
C LEU A 33 -6.66 8.55 3.71
N LEU A 34 -5.40 8.48 3.29
CA LEU A 34 -4.45 9.58 3.41
C LEU A 34 -4.58 10.58 2.27
N ALA A 35 -4.43 11.86 2.58
CA ALA A 35 -4.40 12.93 1.60
C ALA A 35 -2.99 13.13 1.05
N ASP A 36 -2.75 12.56 -0.12
CA ASP A 36 -1.52 12.66 -0.87
C ASP A 36 -1.61 13.79 -1.90
N GLY A 37 -0.79 14.81 -1.70
CA GLY A 37 -0.78 16.01 -2.52
C GLY A 37 -1.52 17.19 -1.91
N GLN A 38 -0.92 18.36 -2.09
CA GLN A 38 -1.40 19.61 -1.50
C GLN A 38 -2.78 20.05 -2.01
N SER A 39 -3.13 19.64 -3.23
CA SER A 39 -4.42 19.93 -3.85
C SER A 39 -5.61 19.34 -3.08
N VAL A 40 -5.46 18.14 -2.50
CA VAL A 40 -6.50 17.53 -1.66
C VAL A 40 -6.69 18.32 -0.37
N VAL A 41 -5.58 18.73 0.26
CA VAL A 41 -5.62 19.57 1.46
C VAL A 41 -6.29 20.92 1.18
N TRP A 42 -5.95 21.58 0.07
CA TRP A 42 -6.62 22.84 -0.31
C TRP A 42 -8.11 22.66 -0.60
N ALA A 43 -8.49 21.61 -1.32
CA ALA A 43 -9.90 21.29 -1.56
C ALA A 43 -10.67 21.07 -0.25
N SER A 44 -10.07 20.38 0.72
CA SER A 44 -10.68 20.16 2.04
C SER A 44 -10.99 21.47 2.78
N ARG A 45 -10.07 22.45 2.70
CA ARG A 45 -10.26 23.80 3.28
C ARG A 45 -11.38 24.55 2.57
N LEU A 46 -11.41 24.51 1.24
CA LEU A 46 -12.45 25.14 0.43
C LEU A 46 -13.85 24.55 0.73
N LEU A 47 -13.92 23.25 1.01
CA LEU A 47 -15.15 22.54 1.35
C LEU A 47 -15.57 22.68 2.83
N GLY A 48 -14.86 23.52 3.60
CA GLY A 48 -15.17 23.77 5.03
C GLY A 48 -14.86 22.59 5.95
N ARG A 49 -14.06 21.61 5.50
CA ARG A 49 -13.64 20.43 6.26
C ARG A 49 -12.12 20.27 6.18
N PRO A 50 -11.36 21.18 6.82
CA PRO A 50 -9.91 21.25 6.64
C PRO A 50 -9.24 19.97 7.16
N LEU A 51 -8.47 19.32 6.29
CA LEU A 51 -7.50 18.32 6.69
C LEU A 51 -6.30 18.98 7.36
N PRO A 52 -5.71 18.35 8.39
CA PRO A 52 -4.62 18.93 9.16
C PRO A 52 -3.38 19.15 8.27
N GLU A 53 -2.99 18.14 7.51
CA GLU A 53 -1.78 18.17 6.71
C GLU A 53 -1.84 17.21 5.50
N ARG A 54 -0.80 17.30 4.67
CA ARG A 54 -0.55 16.38 3.56
C ARG A 54 0.30 15.23 4.08
N VAL A 55 -0.14 13.99 3.85
CA VAL A 55 0.60 12.78 4.22
C VAL A 55 0.77 11.94 2.96
N THR A 56 2.01 11.75 2.50
CA THR A 56 2.24 10.92 1.31
C THR A 56 2.28 9.45 1.68
N GLY A 57 2.01 8.58 0.71
CA GLY A 57 2.15 7.14 0.91
C GLY A 57 3.59 6.70 1.18
N ILE A 58 4.59 7.43 0.67
CA ILE A 58 5.99 7.12 0.94
C ILE A 58 6.40 7.49 2.38
N ASP A 59 5.93 8.61 2.92
CA ASP A 59 6.25 9.01 4.29
C ASP A 59 5.78 7.92 5.28
N LEU A 60 4.52 7.48 5.15
CA LEU A 60 3.99 6.41 6.00
C LEU A 60 4.71 5.07 5.77
N PHE A 61 5.06 4.74 4.53
CA PHE A 61 5.81 3.52 4.22
C PHE A 61 7.16 3.50 4.94
N GLU A 62 7.93 4.58 4.90
CA GLU A 62 9.22 4.66 5.57
C GLU A 62 9.11 4.57 7.10
N GLU A 63 8.13 5.26 7.69
CA GLU A 63 7.85 5.19 9.13
C GLU A 63 7.43 3.78 9.57
N LEU A 64 6.59 3.09 8.78
CA LEU A 64 6.19 1.72 9.07
C LEU A 64 7.34 0.72 8.91
N LEU A 65 8.25 0.94 7.95
CA LEU A 65 9.47 0.13 7.84
C LEU A 65 10.40 0.33 9.04
N ALA A 66 10.58 1.57 9.49
CA ALA A 66 11.36 1.88 10.67
C ALA A 66 10.76 1.25 11.93
N LEU A 67 9.44 1.34 12.10
CA LEU A 67 8.71 0.67 13.16
C LEU A 67 8.87 -0.86 13.09
N ALA A 68 8.73 -1.44 11.89
CA ALA A 68 8.84 -2.87 11.70
C ALA A 68 10.25 -3.38 12.05
N HIS A 69 11.28 -2.61 11.67
CA HIS A 69 12.65 -2.89 12.05
C HIS A 69 12.85 -2.82 13.57
N ALA A 70 12.39 -1.74 14.22
CA ALA A 70 12.56 -1.52 15.65
C ALA A 70 11.83 -2.56 16.52
N GLU A 71 10.64 -3.01 16.09
CA GLU A 71 9.81 -3.96 16.81
C GLU A 71 9.94 -5.41 16.31
N ASN A 72 10.90 -5.68 15.42
CA ASN A 72 11.13 -6.99 14.82
C ASN A 72 9.88 -7.60 14.15
N LYS A 73 9.07 -6.73 13.54
CA LYS A 73 7.88 -7.10 12.76
C LYS A 73 8.27 -7.47 11.34
N SER A 74 7.46 -8.34 10.75
CA SER A 74 7.68 -8.86 9.42
C SER A 74 6.89 -8.09 8.36
N VAL A 75 7.52 -7.84 7.22
CA VAL A 75 6.93 -7.12 6.08
C VAL A 75 6.84 -8.02 4.85
N TYR A 76 5.80 -7.84 4.06
CA TYR A 76 5.65 -8.43 2.74
C TYR A 76 5.55 -7.33 1.68
N LEU A 77 6.32 -7.49 0.59
CA LEU A 77 6.42 -6.51 -0.49
C LEU A 77 5.85 -7.09 -1.79
N LEU A 78 4.77 -6.51 -2.32
CA LEU A 78 4.15 -6.95 -3.58
C LEU A 78 4.03 -5.79 -4.56
N GLY A 79 4.73 -5.84 -5.69
CA GLY A 79 4.57 -4.84 -6.74
C GLY A 79 5.83 -4.52 -7.52
N ALA A 80 5.80 -3.40 -8.23
CA ALA A 80 6.89 -2.89 -9.07
C ALA A 80 7.44 -3.91 -10.09
N THR A 81 8.54 -3.56 -10.76
CA THR A 81 9.26 -4.46 -11.67
C THR A 81 10.25 -5.32 -10.88
N PRO A 82 10.70 -6.47 -11.42
CA PRO A 82 11.77 -7.26 -10.80
C PRO A 82 13.03 -6.43 -10.50
N GLN A 83 13.38 -5.49 -11.37
CA GLN A 83 14.55 -4.62 -11.18
C GLN A 83 14.35 -3.64 -10.02
N VAL A 84 13.16 -3.06 -9.89
CA VAL A 84 12.82 -2.16 -8.77
C VAL A 84 12.77 -2.94 -7.46
N MET A 85 12.20 -4.15 -7.46
CA MET A 85 12.17 -5.01 -6.28
C MET A 85 13.57 -5.42 -5.81
N ALA A 86 14.49 -5.68 -6.74
CA ALA A 86 15.89 -5.97 -6.40
C ALA A 86 16.57 -4.76 -5.73
N ARG A 87 16.40 -3.55 -6.29
CA ARG A 87 16.95 -2.31 -5.70
C ARG A 87 16.33 -2.00 -4.35
N LEU A 88 15.01 -2.12 -4.22
CA LEU A 88 14.31 -1.96 -2.95
C LEU A 88 14.89 -2.90 -1.90
N ARG A 89 15.16 -4.16 -2.26
CA ARG A 89 15.76 -5.13 -1.34
C ARG A 89 17.16 -4.68 -0.88
N GLU A 90 18.01 -4.26 -1.80
CA GLU A 90 19.36 -3.74 -1.47
C GLU A 90 19.29 -2.52 -0.54
N GLU A 91 18.39 -1.58 -0.81
CA GLU A 91 18.19 -0.40 0.02
C GLU A 91 17.63 -0.73 1.40
N LEU A 92 16.70 -1.68 1.50
CA LEU A 92 16.18 -2.13 2.79
C LEU A 92 17.25 -2.85 3.61
N ASP A 93 18.05 -3.71 2.99
CA ASP A 93 19.16 -4.40 3.68
C ASP A 93 20.22 -3.39 4.18
N ARG A 94 20.44 -2.29 3.44
CA ARG A 94 21.36 -1.21 3.82
C ARG A 94 20.80 -0.31 4.94
N ARG A 95 19.52 0.09 4.85
CA ARG A 95 18.89 1.06 5.77
C ARG A 95 18.36 0.42 7.05
N PHE A 96 17.90 -0.83 6.97
CA PHE A 96 17.24 -1.56 8.05
C PHE A 96 17.85 -2.97 8.20
N PRO A 97 19.14 -3.08 8.58
CA PRO A 97 19.84 -4.35 8.62
C PRO A 97 19.15 -5.34 9.57
N GLY A 98 18.70 -6.48 9.05
CA GLY A 98 17.95 -7.48 9.83
C GLY A 98 16.43 -7.27 9.85
N LEU A 99 15.89 -6.34 9.06
CA LEU A 99 14.45 -6.25 8.80
C LEU A 99 13.92 -7.61 8.31
N ARG A 100 12.84 -8.08 8.93
CA ARG A 100 12.23 -9.36 8.59
C ARG A 100 11.34 -9.22 7.36
N ILE A 101 11.82 -9.69 6.22
CA ILE A 101 11.02 -9.75 5.00
C ILE A 101 10.41 -11.15 4.90
N ALA A 102 9.12 -11.28 5.22
CA ALA A 102 8.38 -12.55 5.14
C ALA A 102 8.16 -13.01 3.69
N GLY A 103 8.15 -12.07 2.75
CA GLY A 103 8.12 -12.37 1.32
C GLY A 103 8.23 -11.12 0.46
N ALA A 104 8.67 -11.30 -0.78
CA ALA A 104 8.75 -10.25 -1.77
C ALA A 104 8.43 -10.81 -3.16
N ARG A 105 7.59 -10.12 -3.92
CA ARG A 105 7.20 -10.52 -5.27
C ARG A 105 6.94 -9.30 -6.14
N ASP A 106 7.31 -9.38 -7.42
CA ASP A 106 7.04 -8.32 -8.37
C ASP A 106 5.54 -8.21 -8.73
N GLY A 107 5.15 -7.09 -9.33
CA GLY A 107 3.77 -6.80 -9.72
C GLY A 107 3.34 -7.31 -11.09
N TYR A 108 4.20 -8.02 -11.83
CA TYR A 108 3.97 -8.47 -13.20
C TYR A 108 3.47 -9.92 -13.26
N PHE A 109 2.42 -10.21 -12.50
CA PHE A 109 1.71 -11.48 -12.51
C PHE A 109 0.45 -11.44 -13.38
N LYS A 110 -0.06 -12.62 -13.77
CA LYS A 110 -1.32 -12.73 -14.53
C LYS A 110 -2.49 -12.83 -13.57
N ASP A 111 -3.69 -12.48 -14.03
CA ASP A 111 -4.92 -12.51 -13.21
C ASP A 111 -5.21 -13.91 -12.62
N ARG A 112 -4.82 -14.97 -13.32
CA ARG A 112 -4.94 -16.35 -12.85
C ARG A 112 -4.05 -16.68 -11.66
N ASP A 113 -2.94 -15.95 -11.49
CA ASP A 113 -1.94 -16.19 -10.44
C ASP A 113 -2.30 -15.43 -9.14
N VAL A 114 -3.29 -14.53 -9.17
CA VAL A 114 -3.60 -13.61 -8.06
C VAL A 114 -4.11 -14.35 -6.82
N ALA A 115 -4.87 -15.42 -7.00
CA ALA A 115 -5.36 -16.23 -5.90
C ALA A 115 -4.22 -16.95 -5.17
N ASP A 116 -3.25 -17.48 -5.92
CA ASP A 116 -2.06 -18.12 -5.38
C ASP A 116 -1.18 -17.11 -4.64
N ILE A 117 -1.02 -15.90 -5.19
CA ILE A 117 -0.29 -14.82 -4.52
C ILE A 117 -0.96 -14.44 -3.18
N ALA A 118 -2.29 -14.35 -3.14
CA ALA A 118 -3.01 -14.09 -1.91
C ALA A 118 -2.83 -15.23 -0.89
N ALA A 119 -2.83 -16.49 -1.35
CA ALA A 119 -2.56 -17.64 -0.50
C ALA A 119 -1.13 -17.63 0.05
N ASP A 120 -0.14 -17.29 -0.78
CA ASP A 120 1.27 -17.15 -0.38
C ASP A 120 1.44 -16.07 0.70
N ILE A 121 0.83 -14.90 0.50
CA ILE A 121 0.86 -13.80 1.49
C ILE A 121 0.23 -14.25 2.81
N LYS A 122 -0.94 -14.90 2.75
CA LYS A 122 -1.62 -15.40 3.95
C LYS A 122 -0.77 -16.44 4.68
N ALA A 123 -0.16 -17.37 3.95
CA ALA A 123 0.70 -18.41 4.52
C ALA A 123 1.99 -17.84 5.13
N ALA A 124 2.54 -16.78 4.55
CA ALA A 124 3.69 -16.06 5.08
C ALA A 124 3.39 -15.30 6.39
N ALA A 125 2.10 -15.03 6.66
CA ALA A 125 1.59 -14.36 7.85
C ALA A 125 2.38 -13.10 8.25
N PRO A 126 2.57 -12.12 7.34
CA PRO A 126 3.31 -10.90 7.65
C PRO A 126 2.54 -10.01 8.62
N ASP A 127 3.27 -9.20 9.39
CA ASP A 127 2.67 -8.15 10.22
C ASP A 127 2.19 -6.96 9.36
N MET A 128 2.86 -6.71 8.23
CA MET A 128 2.55 -5.61 7.32
C MET A 128 2.68 -6.04 5.85
N LEU A 129 1.72 -5.63 5.00
CA LEU A 129 1.74 -5.83 3.55
C LEU A 129 1.79 -4.49 2.81
N PHE A 130 2.78 -4.32 1.95
CA PHE A 130 2.94 -3.14 1.11
C PHE A 130 2.74 -3.45 -0.37
N LEU A 131 1.86 -2.70 -1.04
CA LEU A 131 1.51 -2.88 -2.45
C LEU A 131 2.06 -1.76 -3.34
N GLY A 132 3.17 -2.05 -4.02
CA GLY A 132 3.84 -1.14 -4.95
C GLY A 132 3.28 -1.20 -6.38
N MET A 133 1.96 -1.07 -6.56
CA MET A 133 1.31 -1.19 -7.88
C MET A 133 0.53 0.08 -8.27
N THR A 134 0.42 0.32 -9.58
CA THR A 134 -0.35 1.45 -10.10
C THR A 134 -1.84 1.33 -9.78
N SER A 135 -2.51 2.47 -9.55
CA SER A 135 -3.97 2.47 -9.39
C SER A 135 -4.65 2.15 -10.72
N PRO A 136 -5.74 1.35 -10.74
CA PRO A 136 -6.49 0.86 -9.58
C PRO A 136 -6.07 -0.54 -9.07
N LYS A 137 -4.99 -1.14 -9.59
CA LYS A 137 -4.68 -2.57 -9.37
C LYS A 137 -4.55 -2.94 -7.88
N LYS A 138 -3.81 -2.14 -7.10
CA LYS A 138 -3.65 -2.39 -5.65
C LYS A 138 -4.96 -2.19 -4.88
N GLU A 139 -5.75 -1.17 -5.23
CA GLU A 139 -7.02 -0.89 -4.58
C GLU A 139 -8.00 -2.06 -4.80
N LEU A 140 -8.04 -2.59 -6.03
CA LEU A 140 -8.88 -3.75 -6.36
C LEU A 140 -8.37 -5.05 -5.71
N PHE A 141 -7.06 -5.24 -5.62
CA PHE A 141 -6.48 -6.39 -4.90
C PHE A 141 -6.88 -6.37 -3.42
N LEU A 142 -6.74 -5.21 -2.76
CA LEU A 142 -7.09 -5.04 -1.35
C LEU A 142 -8.60 -5.19 -1.12
N ALA A 143 -9.44 -4.63 -1.99
CA ALA A 143 -10.89 -4.80 -1.90
C ALA A 143 -11.31 -6.28 -2.05
N ARG A 144 -10.58 -7.06 -2.86
CA ARG A 144 -10.90 -8.47 -3.13
C ARG A 144 -10.35 -9.43 -2.08
N TYR A 145 -9.11 -9.22 -1.61
CA TYR A 145 -8.40 -10.18 -0.75
C TYR A 145 -8.07 -9.63 0.63
N GLY A 146 -8.05 -8.31 0.83
CA GLY A 146 -7.52 -7.69 2.05
C GLY A 146 -8.12 -8.24 3.35
N SER A 147 -9.43 -8.49 3.36
CA SER A 147 -10.13 -9.05 4.52
C SER A 147 -9.83 -10.52 4.81
N SER A 148 -9.32 -11.28 3.84
CA SER A 148 -9.03 -12.71 3.98
C SER A 148 -7.55 -13.03 4.19
N LEU A 149 -6.66 -12.04 4.07
CA LEU A 149 -5.21 -12.22 4.22
C LEU A 149 -4.76 -12.34 5.68
N ASP A 150 -5.59 -11.95 6.65
CA ASP A 150 -5.27 -11.92 8.09
C ASP A 150 -4.01 -11.10 8.44
N VAL A 151 -3.66 -10.12 7.59
CA VAL A 151 -2.53 -9.22 7.79
C VAL A 151 -2.98 -7.98 8.59
N PRO A 152 -2.31 -7.61 9.70
CA PRO A 152 -2.72 -6.47 10.52
C PRO A 152 -2.72 -5.10 9.83
N VAL A 153 -1.73 -4.82 8.96
CA VAL A 153 -1.61 -3.55 8.23
C VAL A 153 -1.43 -3.81 6.75
N LEU A 154 -2.31 -3.24 5.91
CA LEU A 154 -2.24 -3.34 4.47
C LEU A 154 -2.16 -1.95 3.86
N HIS A 155 -1.06 -1.62 3.19
CA HIS A 155 -0.83 -0.26 2.69
C HIS A 155 -0.49 -0.23 1.21
N GLY A 156 -1.30 0.50 0.44
CA GLY A 156 -1.09 0.72 -0.98
C GLY A 156 -0.13 1.87 -1.28
N VAL A 157 1.16 1.56 -1.45
CA VAL A 157 2.23 2.57 -1.60
C VAL A 157 2.52 3.00 -3.04
N GLY A 158 2.05 2.26 -4.05
CA GLY A 158 2.22 2.68 -5.45
C GLY A 158 3.69 2.78 -5.88
N GLY A 159 4.13 3.93 -6.38
CA GLY A 159 5.50 4.16 -6.85
C GLY A 159 6.54 4.31 -5.74
N SER A 160 6.18 4.18 -4.46
CA SER A 160 7.15 4.30 -3.36
C SER A 160 8.21 3.19 -3.35
N PHE A 161 8.12 2.17 -4.21
CA PHE A 161 9.16 1.16 -4.37
C PHE A 161 10.30 1.63 -5.28
N ASP A 162 10.12 2.71 -6.05
CA ASP A 162 11.11 3.26 -6.98
C ASP A 162 12.18 4.15 -6.31
N ILE A 163 12.23 4.17 -4.98
CA ILE A 163 13.22 4.92 -4.17
C ILE A 163 14.64 4.36 -4.22
#